data_AF-A0A924GT63-F1
#
_entry.id   AF-A0A924GT63-F1
#
_cell.length_a   1.000
_cell.length_b   1.000
_cell.length_c   1.000
_cell.angle_alpha   90.00
_cell.angle_beta   90.00
_cell.angle_gamma   90.00
#
_symmetry.space_group_name_H-M   'P 1'
#
loop_
_entity.id
_entity.type
_entity.pdbx_description
1 polymer ?
#
loop_
_entity_poly.entity_id
_entity_poly.type
_entity_poly.pdbx_seq_one_letter_code
_entity_poly.pdbx_strand_id
1 'polypeptide(L)'
;MSDPGSVYTAYQGNSYLFGGNAPYVEEMYENYLANPTSVPETWRDYFDALQHVPAVDGSEAKDVPHLPVINAFAERAKQGTSRVTVASGAESDLGRKRTAVQQLIAAYRNVGCRWADLDPLKRTEREKIPELEAGFYGFNDADQETVFNISNTFFGKESMSLRELTNALRETYCGSIGAEYMYISDQTRKRWWQQRLESIRSKANFSGDQKKHILERVTAAEGLERFLHTKYVGQKRFSLEGSESFIASMDALIQDAGRKGVQEIVIGMAHRGRLNVLVNTLGKMPADLFAEFDHTAKEDLPAGDVKYHQGFSSDVTTPGGPVHLSLAFNPSHLEIVNPVVEGSVRARMDRRADPKGLQVLPVLVHGDAAFAGQGVVMETLALAETRGYSTGGTVHIVI
;
A
#
# COMPACT_ATOMS: atom_id res chain seq x y z
N MET A 1 77.19 45.09 61.13
CA MET A 1 77.24 45.74 59.81
C MET A 1 76.23 45.03 58.93
N SER A 2 75.08 45.66 58.71
CA SER A 2 73.99 45.14 57.87
C SER A 2 73.51 46.31 57.04
N ASP A 3 73.81 46.24 55.75
CA ASP A 3 73.61 47.27 54.74
C ASP A 3 72.11 47.64 54.60
N PRO A 4 71.71 48.93 54.74
CA PRO A 4 70.31 49.36 54.64
C PRO A 4 69.71 49.29 53.23
N GLY A 5 70.47 48.88 52.21
CA GLY A 5 70.04 48.82 50.80
C GLY A 5 69.01 47.74 50.45
N SER A 6 68.45 47.00 51.41
CA SER A 6 67.76 45.73 51.12
C SER A 6 66.24 45.81 50.86
N VAL A 7 65.51 46.84 51.29
CA VAL A 7 64.03 46.86 51.15
C VAL A 7 63.55 47.82 50.06
N TYR A 8 64.10 49.03 49.99
CA TYR A 8 63.71 50.02 48.97
C TYR A 8 64.08 49.58 47.55
N THR A 9 65.24 48.94 47.38
CA THR A 9 65.70 48.38 46.10
C THR A 9 64.82 47.20 45.66
N ALA A 10 64.34 46.39 46.60
CA ALA A 10 63.41 45.30 46.32
C ALA A 10 62.01 45.82 45.89
N TYR A 11 61.55 46.93 46.48
CA TYR A 11 60.29 47.57 46.10
C TYR A 11 60.34 48.25 44.72
N GLN A 12 61.47 48.84 44.33
CA GLN A 12 61.63 49.43 42.99
C GLN A 12 61.58 48.38 41.86
N GLY A 13 62.13 47.19 42.10
CA GLY A 13 62.21 46.13 41.08
C GLY A 13 60.90 45.36 40.82
N ASN A 14 59.97 45.31 41.79
CA ASN A 14 58.79 44.44 41.72
C ASN A 14 57.45 45.18 41.95
N SER A 15 57.44 46.51 42.09
CA SER A 15 56.20 47.28 42.35
C SER A 15 55.12 47.12 41.29
N TYR A 16 55.49 46.87 40.03
CA TYR A 16 54.53 46.64 38.94
C TYR A 16 53.82 45.28 39.04
N LEU A 17 54.38 44.32 39.79
CA LEU A 17 53.79 43.00 40.08
C LEU A 17 52.92 43.00 41.35
N PHE A 18 52.65 44.18 41.92
CA PHE A 18 51.77 44.29 43.08
C PHE A 18 50.36 43.78 42.74
N GLY A 19 49.70 43.08 43.67
CA GLY A 19 48.45 42.38 43.41
C GLY A 19 47.30 43.25 42.88
N GLY A 20 47.33 44.57 43.11
CA GLY A 20 46.39 45.52 42.51
C GLY A 20 46.51 45.66 40.97
N ASN A 21 47.67 45.33 40.40
CA ASN A 21 47.93 45.34 38.96
C ASN A 21 47.75 43.96 38.32
N ALA A 22 47.35 42.93 39.07
CA ALA A 22 47.26 41.55 38.57
C ALA A 22 46.45 41.42 37.27
N PRO A 23 45.27 42.07 37.10
CA PRO A 23 44.52 41.97 35.84
C PRO A 23 45.27 42.56 34.63
N TYR A 24 46.03 43.63 34.85
CA TYR A 24 46.82 44.28 33.80
C TYR A 24 48.02 43.43 33.38
N VAL A 25 48.70 42.82 34.37
CA VAL A 25 49.83 41.92 34.11
C VAL A 25 49.34 40.63 33.44
N GLU A 26 48.19 40.10 33.83
CA GLU A 26 47.55 38.93 33.23
C GLU A 26 47.15 39.20 31.78
N GLU A 27 46.51 40.34 31.48
CA GLU A 27 46.20 40.74 30.11
C GLU A 27 47.48 40.94 29.27
N MET A 28 48.54 41.54 29.84
CA MET A 28 49.83 41.69 29.16
C MET A 28 50.48 40.34 28.87
N TYR A 29 50.37 39.37 29.79
CA TYR A 29 50.91 38.03 29.60
C TYR A 29 50.12 37.23 28.55
N GLU A 30 48.80 37.32 28.57
CA GLU A 30 47.92 36.71 27.55
C GLU A 30 48.23 37.24 26.14
N ASN A 31 48.46 38.56 26.01
CA ASN A 31 48.91 39.16 24.75
C ASN A 31 50.30 38.68 24.32
N TYR A 32 51.23 38.53 25.26
CA TYR A 32 52.55 37.95 25.01
C TYR A 32 52.45 36.49 24.52
N LEU A 33 51.64 35.65 25.17
CA LEU A 33 51.44 34.26 24.77
C LEU A 33 50.80 34.14 23.38
N ALA A 34 49.92 35.08 23.01
CA ALA A 34 49.32 35.14 21.67
C ALA A 34 50.31 35.65 20.61
N ASN A 35 51.08 36.68 20.94
CA ASN A 35 52.14 37.22 20.10
C ASN A 35 53.19 37.97 20.95
N PRO A 36 54.42 37.45 21.10
CA PRO A 36 55.46 38.08 21.91
C PRO A 36 55.85 39.50 21.44
N THR A 37 55.64 39.84 20.16
CA THR A 37 55.93 41.18 19.65
C THR A 37 54.87 42.22 19.98
N SER A 38 53.72 41.81 20.52
CA SER A 38 52.61 42.70 20.87
C SER A 38 52.82 43.46 22.19
N VAL A 39 53.77 43.01 23.01
CA VAL A 39 54.12 43.63 24.28
C VAL A 39 55.43 44.42 24.20
N PRO A 40 55.61 45.47 25.03
CA PRO A 40 56.87 46.21 25.12
C PRO A 40 58.06 45.31 25.44
N GLU A 41 59.25 45.67 24.95
CA GLU A 41 60.49 44.90 25.09
C GLU A 41 60.80 44.51 26.54
N THR A 42 60.63 45.45 27.49
CA THR A 42 60.86 45.20 28.92
C THR A 42 59.94 44.12 29.50
N TRP A 43 58.72 43.99 28.98
CA TRP A 43 57.78 42.94 29.39
C TRP A 43 58.05 41.61 28.69
N ARG A 44 58.50 41.67 27.42
CA ARG A 44 58.91 40.48 26.68
C ARG A 44 60.06 39.76 27.38
N ASP A 45 61.11 40.49 27.75
CA ASP A 45 62.27 39.93 28.44
C ASP A 45 61.86 39.30 29.79
N TYR A 46 60.93 39.95 30.51
CA TYR A 46 60.39 39.45 31.77
C TYR A 46 59.58 38.15 31.57
N PHE A 47 58.74 38.07 30.54
CA PHE A 47 57.93 36.87 30.26
C PHE A 47 58.73 35.73 29.61
N ASP A 48 59.76 36.04 28.83
CA ASP A 48 60.71 35.05 28.31
C ASP A 48 61.44 34.36 29.48
N ALA A 49 61.88 35.14 30.48
CA ALA A 49 62.46 34.60 31.71
C ALA A 49 61.44 33.76 32.51
N LEU A 50 60.16 34.14 32.51
CA LEU A 50 59.08 33.41 33.17
C LEU A 50 58.83 32.03 32.53
N GLN A 51 58.94 31.90 31.20
CA GLN A 51 58.79 30.60 30.50
C GLN A 51 59.87 29.58 30.86
N HIS A 52 60.99 30.03 31.44
CA HIS A 52 62.07 29.15 31.91
C HIS A 52 61.89 28.70 33.36
N VAL A 53 60.86 29.19 34.05
CA VAL A 53 60.50 28.75 35.40
C VAL A 53 59.67 27.47 35.30
N PRO A 54 59.99 26.39 36.05
CA PRO A 54 59.19 25.18 36.06
C PRO A 54 57.74 25.48 36.45
N ALA A 55 56.78 24.87 35.76
CA ALA A 55 55.38 25.00 36.12
C ALA A 55 55.15 24.51 37.56
N VAL A 56 54.25 25.18 38.28
CA VAL A 56 53.97 24.91 39.70
C VAL A 56 53.44 23.47 39.92
N ASP A 57 52.87 22.87 38.88
CA ASP A 57 52.36 21.49 38.87
C ASP A 57 53.40 20.43 38.44
N GLY A 58 54.64 20.86 38.15
CA GLY A 58 55.75 19.98 37.74
C GLY A 58 55.70 19.53 36.28
N SER A 59 54.82 20.11 35.46
CA SER A 59 54.75 19.82 34.02
C SER A 59 55.74 20.68 33.20
N GLU A 60 56.17 20.18 32.04
CA GLU A 60 56.91 20.96 31.04
C GLU A 60 55.97 21.58 29.98
N ALA A 61 54.68 21.71 30.30
CA ALA A 61 53.70 22.29 29.40
C ALA A 61 53.95 23.81 29.30
N LYS A 62 54.00 24.32 28.07
CA LYS A 62 54.04 25.76 27.83
C LYS A 62 52.66 26.35 28.12
N ASP A 63 52.65 27.53 28.73
CA ASP A 63 51.40 28.29 28.92
C ASP A 63 50.75 28.61 27.58
N VAL A 64 49.42 28.56 27.55
CA VAL A 64 48.59 28.79 26.36
C VAL A 64 47.64 29.95 26.65
N PRO A 65 47.35 30.85 25.69
CA PRO A 65 46.40 31.93 25.92
C PRO A 65 45.00 31.40 26.31
N HIS A 66 44.48 31.85 27.45
CA HIS A 66 43.15 31.49 27.94
C HIS A 66 42.06 32.45 27.48
N LEU A 67 42.42 33.69 27.09
CA LEU A 67 41.48 34.72 26.65
C LEU A 67 40.51 34.26 25.53
N PRO A 68 40.98 33.55 24.47
CA PRO A 68 40.09 33.06 23.41
C PRO A 68 39.06 32.05 23.91
N VAL A 69 39.44 31.21 24.87
CA VAL A 69 38.56 30.20 25.46
C VAL A 69 37.51 30.88 26.33
N ILE A 70 37.93 31.81 27.20
CA ILE A 70 37.03 32.59 28.05
C ILE A 70 36.03 33.38 27.20
N ASN A 71 36.49 34.04 26.13
CA ASN A 71 35.63 34.78 25.20
C ASN A 71 34.64 33.85 24.48
N ALA A 72 35.07 32.66 24.07
CA ALA A 72 34.18 31.67 23.46
C ALA A 72 33.09 31.18 24.43
N PHE A 73 33.42 30.96 25.71
CA PHE A 73 32.45 30.61 26.74
C PHE A 73 31.51 31.79 27.08
N ALA A 74 32.01 33.02 27.12
CA ALA A 74 31.21 34.22 27.35
C ALA A 74 30.21 34.47 26.19
N GLU A 75 30.64 34.31 24.94
CA GLU A 75 29.76 34.38 23.77
C GLU A 75 28.72 33.25 23.77
N ARG A 76 29.12 32.03 24.13
CA ARG A 76 28.18 30.90 24.27
C ARG A 76 27.16 31.13 25.39
N ALA A 77 27.55 31.79 26.48
CA ALA A 77 26.64 32.17 27.56
C ALA A 77 25.66 33.28 27.13
N LYS A 78 26.10 34.25 26.30
CA LYS A 78 25.23 35.29 25.72
C LYS A 78 24.21 34.74 24.72
N GLN A 79 24.54 33.64 24.03
CA GLN A 79 23.65 33.00 23.05
C GLN A 79 22.45 32.25 23.67
N GLY A 80 22.43 32.08 25.00
CA GLY A 80 21.31 31.48 25.74
C GLY A 80 21.23 29.95 25.59
N THR A 81 20.55 29.30 26.53
CA THR A 81 20.22 27.88 26.44
C THR A 81 19.45 27.59 25.16
N SER A 82 19.77 26.48 24.49
CA SER A 82 19.07 25.99 23.28
C SER A 82 17.55 26.11 23.46
N ARG A 83 16.95 27.16 22.89
CA ARG A 83 15.51 27.33 22.88
C ARG A 83 14.94 26.26 21.96
N VAL A 84 14.02 25.46 22.48
CA VAL A 84 13.14 24.65 21.63
C VAL A 84 12.29 25.63 20.83
N THR A 85 12.73 25.97 19.63
CA THR A 85 11.94 26.76 18.68
C THR A 85 10.88 25.84 18.11
N VAL A 86 9.62 26.03 18.52
CA VAL A 86 8.49 25.53 17.75
C VAL A 86 8.59 26.23 16.39
N ALA A 87 8.74 25.46 15.31
CA ALA A 87 8.79 26.01 13.97
C ALA A 87 7.44 26.69 13.67
N SER A 88 7.34 28.00 13.89
CA SER A 88 6.19 28.82 13.56
C SER A 88 6.56 29.77 12.43
N GLY A 89 5.99 29.53 11.25
CA GLY A 89 6.22 30.33 10.04
C GLY A 89 5.54 29.71 8.81
N ALA A 90 5.50 30.44 7.69
CA ALA A 90 4.91 29.94 6.44
C ALA A 90 5.57 28.64 5.94
N GLU A 91 6.87 28.46 6.21
CA GLU A 91 7.63 27.27 5.87
C GLU A 91 7.19 26.04 6.71
N SER A 92 6.80 26.27 7.97
CA SER A 92 6.27 25.20 8.82
C SER A 92 4.82 24.84 8.49
N ASP A 93 3.99 25.80 8.08
CA ASP A 93 2.64 25.49 7.57
C ASP A 93 2.69 24.74 6.23
N LEU A 94 3.59 25.11 5.32
CA LEU A 94 3.80 24.35 4.09
C LEU A 94 4.34 22.94 4.37
N GLY A 95 5.26 22.82 5.34
CA GLY A 95 5.74 21.52 5.82
C GLY A 95 4.61 20.65 6.39
N ARG A 96 3.74 21.23 7.23
CA ARG A 96 2.55 20.58 7.77
C ARG A 96 1.61 20.11 6.65
N LYS A 97 1.34 20.98 5.67
CA LYS A 97 0.48 20.68 4.51
C LYS A 97 1.06 19.57 3.63
N ARG A 98 2.37 19.51 3.43
CA ARG A 98 3.03 18.40 2.71
C ARG A 98 2.82 17.06 3.42
N THR A 99 2.96 17.02 4.74
CA THR A 99 2.68 15.81 5.53
C THR A 99 1.20 15.43 5.47
N ALA A 100 0.31 16.41 5.59
CA ALA A 100 -1.13 16.23 5.47
C ALA A 100 -1.54 15.62 4.12
N VAL A 101 -0.90 16.02 3.01
CA VAL A 101 -1.16 15.40 1.70
C VAL A 101 -0.81 13.90 1.70
N GLN A 102 0.30 13.51 2.32
CA GLN A 102 0.66 12.09 2.40
C GLN A 102 -0.32 11.31 3.28
N GLN A 103 -0.82 11.91 4.36
CA GLN A 103 -1.87 11.32 5.20
C GLN A 103 -3.19 11.16 4.44
N LEU A 104 -3.58 12.16 3.64
CA LEU A 104 -4.77 12.10 2.78
C LEU A 104 -4.65 10.95 1.75
N ILE A 105 -3.50 10.83 1.06
CA ILE A 105 -3.24 9.72 0.13
C ILE A 105 -3.38 8.38 0.85
N ALA A 106 -2.77 8.25 2.04
CA ALA A 106 -2.86 7.04 2.83
C ALA A 106 -4.30 6.73 3.25
N ALA A 107 -5.12 7.74 3.62
CA ALA A 107 -6.52 7.54 3.98
C ALA A 107 -7.32 6.97 2.81
N TYR A 108 -7.21 7.54 1.61
CA TYR A 108 -7.90 7.01 0.43
C TYR A 108 -7.48 5.56 0.11
N ARG A 109 -6.19 5.23 0.25
CA ARG A 109 -5.69 3.85 0.05
C ARG A 109 -6.25 2.85 1.08
N ASN A 110 -6.45 3.27 2.33
CA ASN A 110 -6.88 2.38 3.42
C ASN A 110 -8.39 2.27 3.56
N VAL A 111 -9.12 3.39 3.50
CA VAL A 111 -10.56 3.46 3.81
C VAL A 111 -11.41 3.95 2.65
N GLY A 112 -10.82 4.30 1.50
CA GLY A 112 -11.57 4.78 0.33
C GLY A 112 -12.64 3.80 -0.15
N CYS A 113 -12.39 2.49 -0.04
CA CYS A 113 -13.34 1.45 -0.41
C CYS A 113 -14.68 1.55 0.34
N ARG A 114 -14.68 2.04 1.59
CA ARG A 114 -15.90 2.25 2.39
C ARG A 114 -16.81 3.34 1.83
N TRP A 115 -16.27 4.21 0.98
CA TRP A 115 -17.01 5.29 0.33
C TRP A 115 -17.24 5.05 -1.17
N ALA A 116 -16.84 3.89 -1.69
CA ALA A 116 -17.06 3.50 -3.09
C ALA A 116 -18.56 3.30 -3.40
N ASP A 117 -18.93 3.51 -4.66
CA ASP A 117 -20.30 3.36 -5.17
C ASP A 117 -20.53 1.91 -5.63
N LEU A 118 -20.78 1.02 -4.66
CA LEU A 118 -20.85 -0.43 -4.87
C LEU A 118 -22.27 -1.00 -4.91
N ASP A 119 -23.23 -0.36 -4.24
CA ASP A 119 -24.62 -0.85 -4.17
C ASP A 119 -25.43 -0.33 -5.37
N PRO A 120 -25.76 -1.19 -6.36
CA PRO A 120 -26.54 -0.77 -7.52
C PRO A 120 -27.97 -0.34 -7.16
N LEU A 121 -28.50 -0.76 -6.00
CA LEU A 121 -29.83 -0.42 -5.53
C LEU A 121 -29.86 0.85 -4.66
N LYS A 122 -28.69 1.36 -4.26
CA LYS A 122 -28.53 2.56 -3.43
C LYS A 122 -29.40 2.57 -2.18
N ARG A 123 -29.49 1.41 -1.52
CA ARG A 123 -30.31 1.19 -0.31
C ARG A 123 -29.68 1.79 0.93
N THR A 124 -28.36 1.80 1.00
CA THR A 124 -27.61 2.31 2.16
C THR A 124 -26.96 3.64 1.81
N GLU A 125 -27.19 4.66 2.64
CA GLU A 125 -26.47 5.92 2.53
C GLU A 125 -25.00 5.72 2.89
N ARG A 126 -24.11 6.34 2.13
CA ARG A 126 -22.67 6.29 2.40
C ARG A 126 -22.35 7.19 3.58
N GLU A 127 -21.78 6.59 4.62
CA GLU A 127 -21.31 7.33 5.78
C GLU A 127 -20.27 8.38 5.39
N LYS A 128 -20.30 9.53 6.05
CA LYS A 128 -19.24 10.54 5.90
C LYS A 128 -18.00 10.05 6.65
N ILE A 129 -16.88 9.97 5.95
CA ILE A 129 -15.58 9.58 6.50
C ILE A 129 -14.71 10.84 6.57
N PRO A 130 -14.49 11.43 7.77
CA PRO A 130 -13.72 12.67 7.91
C PRO A 130 -12.32 12.59 7.28
N GLU A 131 -11.66 11.43 7.36
CA GLU A 131 -10.32 11.20 6.83
C GLU A 131 -10.24 11.28 5.29
N LEU A 132 -11.37 11.23 4.57
CA LEU A 132 -11.41 11.41 3.12
C LEU A 132 -11.62 12.89 2.72
N GLU A 133 -11.92 13.76 3.68
CA GLU A 133 -12.18 15.18 3.47
C GLU A 133 -10.92 16.00 3.71
N ALA A 134 -10.54 16.85 2.75
CA ALA A 134 -9.33 17.66 2.86
C ALA A 134 -9.36 18.61 4.08
N GLY A 135 -10.55 19.09 4.46
CA GLY A 135 -10.75 19.93 5.65
C GLY A 135 -10.32 19.26 6.96
N PHE A 136 -10.38 17.93 7.06
CA PHE A 136 -9.93 17.19 8.24
C PHE A 136 -8.42 17.38 8.52
N TYR A 137 -7.63 17.58 7.47
CA TYR A 137 -6.19 17.83 7.58
C TYR A 137 -5.84 19.34 7.67
N GLY A 138 -6.85 20.20 7.76
CA GLY A 138 -6.69 21.65 7.83
C GLY A 138 -6.32 22.29 6.49
N PHE A 139 -6.74 21.69 5.37
CA PHE A 139 -6.77 22.36 4.07
C PHE A 139 -8.04 23.22 3.97
N ASN A 140 -7.91 24.38 3.34
CA ASN A 140 -9.03 25.25 3.01
C ASN A 140 -9.16 25.43 1.49
N ASP A 141 -10.15 26.21 1.05
CA ASP A 141 -10.40 26.43 -0.38
C ASP A 141 -9.23 27.13 -1.10
N ALA A 142 -8.43 27.94 -0.39
CA ALA A 142 -7.25 28.59 -0.95
C ALA A 142 -6.12 27.59 -1.23
N ASP A 143 -6.11 26.44 -0.56
CA ASP A 143 -5.08 25.40 -0.74
C ASP A 143 -5.34 24.52 -1.99
N GLN A 144 -6.52 24.62 -2.62
CA GLN A 144 -6.93 23.75 -3.73
C GLN A 144 -5.99 23.80 -4.94
N GLU A 145 -5.45 24.99 -5.24
CA GLU A 145 -4.49 25.19 -6.33
C GLU A 145 -3.02 25.06 -5.88
N THR A 146 -2.78 24.78 -4.59
CA THR A 146 -1.42 24.55 -4.08
C THR A 146 -0.89 23.23 -4.63
N VAL A 147 0.30 23.27 -5.20
CA VAL A 147 0.96 22.11 -5.83
C VAL A 147 1.79 21.35 -4.81
N PHE A 148 1.58 20.04 -4.75
CA PHE A 148 2.27 19.12 -3.85
C PHE A 148 3.03 18.05 -4.62
N ASN A 149 4.14 17.58 -4.04
CA ASN A 149 4.86 16.43 -4.56
C ASN A 149 4.08 15.14 -4.24
N ILE A 150 3.87 14.31 -5.25
CA ILE A 150 3.12 13.06 -5.20
C ILE A 150 3.91 11.89 -5.79
N SER A 151 5.25 11.98 -5.78
CA SER A 151 6.16 10.97 -6.36
C SER A 151 5.96 9.54 -5.82
N ASN A 152 5.33 9.39 -4.64
CA ASN A 152 4.94 8.12 -4.05
C ASN A 152 3.59 7.55 -4.58
N THR A 153 3.09 8.09 -5.69
CA THR A 153 1.86 7.64 -6.36
C THR A 153 2.16 7.28 -7.82
N PHE A 154 1.25 6.54 -8.45
CA PHE A 154 1.39 6.11 -9.84
C PHE A 154 0.45 6.85 -10.80
N PHE A 155 0.09 8.10 -10.48
CA PHE A 155 -0.77 8.94 -11.35
C PHE A 155 -0.06 9.50 -12.60
N GLY A 156 1.22 9.16 -12.82
CA GLY A 156 2.00 9.57 -14.00
C GLY A 156 2.56 11.00 -13.94
N LYS A 157 2.50 11.67 -12.78
CA LYS A 157 3.08 12.99 -12.51
C LYS A 157 3.85 12.97 -11.19
N GLU A 158 4.91 13.78 -11.07
CA GLU A 158 5.66 13.93 -9.82
C GLU A 158 5.02 14.96 -8.86
N SER A 159 4.20 15.86 -9.39
CA SER A 159 3.49 16.88 -8.62
C SER A 159 2.12 17.18 -9.21
N MET A 160 1.14 17.47 -8.35
CA MET A 160 -0.24 17.83 -8.71
C MET A 160 -0.80 18.86 -7.73
N SER A 161 -1.79 19.65 -8.15
CA SER A 161 -2.55 20.50 -7.21
C SER A 161 -3.38 19.63 -6.27
N LEU A 162 -3.72 20.16 -5.08
CA LEU A 162 -4.58 19.46 -4.13
C LEU A 162 -5.92 19.05 -4.75
N ARG A 163 -6.50 19.92 -5.59
CA ARG A 163 -7.73 19.64 -6.33
C ARG A 163 -7.57 18.45 -7.27
N GLU A 164 -6.53 18.48 -8.11
CA GLU A 164 -6.27 17.39 -9.04
C GLU A 164 -6.02 16.07 -8.31
N LEU A 165 -5.27 16.11 -7.20
CA LEU A 165 -4.94 14.94 -6.40
C LEU A 165 -6.19 14.34 -5.75
N THR A 166 -7.02 15.16 -5.10
CA THR A 166 -8.24 14.70 -4.44
C THR A 166 -9.21 14.05 -5.43
N ASN A 167 -9.34 14.64 -6.64
CA ASN A 167 -10.12 14.05 -7.72
C ASN A 167 -9.55 12.70 -8.15
N ALA A 168 -8.24 12.60 -8.39
CA ALA A 168 -7.60 11.35 -8.81
C ALA A 168 -7.75 10.24 -7.75
N LEU A 169 -7.60 10.57 -6.47
CA LEU A 169 -7.80 9.63 -5.36
C LEU A 169 -9.26 9.15 -5.28
N ARG A 170 -10.23 10.06 -5.40
CA ARG A 170 -11.65 9.73 -5.37
C ARG A 170 -12.07 8.87 -6.57
N GLU A 171 -11.56 9.17 -7.76
CA GLU A 171 -11.79 8.34 -8.96
C GLU A 171 -11.21 6.93 -8.79
N THR A 172 -10.04 6.81 -8.16
CA THR A 172 -9.32 5.54 -8.04
C THR A 172 -9.91 4.64 -6.96
N TYR A 173 -10.18 5.19 -5.77
CA TYR A 173 -10.49 4.40 -4.58
C TYR A 173 -11.96 4.46 -4.15
N CYS A 174 -12.75 5.37 -4.72
CA CYS A 174 -14.15 5.57 -4.35
C CYS A 174 -15.12 5.57 -5.56
N GLY A 175 -14.69 5.03 -6.70
CA GLY A 175 -15.53 4.85 -7.88
C GLY A 175 -16.45 3.62 -7.75
N SER A 176 -16.69 2.93 -8.86
CA SER A 176 -17.44 1.66 -8.90
C SER A 176 -16.62 0.44 -8.47
N ILE A 177 -15.40 0.65 -7.97
CA ILE A 177 -14.50 -0.38 -7.46
C ILE A 177 -14.04 0.04 -6.06
N GLY A 178 -14.27 -0.83 -5.08
CA GLY A 178 -13.75 -0.70 -3.72
C GLY A 178 -12.57 -1.62 -3.54
N ALA A 179 -11.35 -1.08 -3.59
CA ALA A 179 -10.14 -1.88 -3.47
C ALA A 179 -9.69 -1.99 -2.02
N GLU A 180 -9.68 -3.21 -1.47
CA GLU A 180 -9.17 -3.49 -0.13
C GLU A 180 -7.91 -4.37 -0.24
N TYR A 181 -6.74 -3.77 0.01
CA TYR A 181 -5.46 -4.45 -0.16
C TYR A 181 -4.39 -3.99 0.85
N MET A 182 -4.62 -2.90 1.56
CA MET A 182 -3.62 -2.31 2.45
C MET A 182 -3.32 -3.18 3.69
N TYR A 183 -4.19 -4.15 4.01
CA TYR A 183 -3.97 -5.15 5.07
C TYR A 183 -2.88 -6.18 4.74
N ILE A 184 -2.51 -6.34 3.46
CA ILE A 184 -1.45 -7.28 3.03
C ILE A 184 -0.14 -6.92 3.75
N SER A 185 0.69 -7.88 4.16
CA SER A 185 1.97 -7.55 4.82
C SER A 185 3.09 -7.22 3.81
N ASP A 186 3.09 -7.92 2.67
CA ASP A 186 4.07 -7.77 1.59
C ASP A 186 3.95 -6.42 0.86
N GLN A 187 5.00 -5.61 0.98
CA GLN A 187 5.09 -4.27 0.38
C GLN A 187 5.16 -4.30 -1.15
N THR A 188 5.74 -5.36 -1.74
CA THR A 188 5.81 -5.53 -3.19
C THR A 188 4.42 -5.73 -3.75
N ARG A 189 3.59 -6.54 -3.09
CA ARG A 189 2.18 -6.76 -3.47
C ARG A 189 1.35 -5.47 -3.32
N LYS A 190 1.54 -4.70 -2.23
CA LYS A 190 0.87 -3.38 -2.09
C LYS A 190 1.23 -2.42 -3.22
N ARG A 191 2.53 -2.30 -3.51
CA ARG A 191 3.02 -1.40 -4.56
C ARG A 191 2.51 -1.82 -5.94
N TRP A 192 2.41 -3.13 -6.19
CA TRP A 192 1.81 -3.66 -7.41
C TRP A 192 0.34 -3.24 -7.55
N TRP A 193 -0.46 -3.35 -6.49
CA TRP A 193 -1.85 -2.89 -6.49
C TRP A 193 -1.97 -1.37 -6.69
N GLN A 194 -1.16 -0.59 -5.97
CA GLN A 194 -1.10 0.88 -6.15
C GLN A 194 -0.80 1.24 -7.61
N GLN A 195 0.20 0.59 -8.21
CA GLN A 195 0.55 0.82 -9.61
C GLN A 195 -0.61 0.45 -10.54
N ARG A 196 -1.23 -0.72 -10.35
CA ARG A 196 -2.35 -1.18 -11.19
C ARG A 196 -3.57 -0.27 -11.09
N LEU A 197 -3.94 0.19 -9.90
CA LEU A 197 -5.12 1.01 -9.68
C LEU A 197 -4.88 2.48 -10.07
N GLU A 198 -3.83 3.11 -9.56
CA GLU A 198 -3.60 4.55 -9.70
C GLU A 198 -3.23 4.94 -11.14
N SER A 199 -2.51 4.08 -11.87
CA SER A 199 -2.08 4.33 -13.26
C SER A 199 -3.24 4.55 -14.24
N ILE A 200 -4.37 3.88 -13.99
CA ILE A 200 -5.60 3.99 -14.80
C ILE A 200 -6.76 4.62 -14.02
N ARG A 201 -6.51 5.06 -12.78
CA ARG A 201 -7.51 5.54 -11.83
C ARG A 201 -8.70 4.58 -11.67
N SER A 202 -8.41 3.28 -11.63
CA SER A 202 -9.41 2.19 -11.60
C SER A 202 -10.43 2.23 -12.76
N LYS A 203 -10.12 2.92 -13.86
CA LYS A 203 -10.96 3.04 -15.05
C LYS A 203 -10.25 2.42 -16.25
N ALA A 204 -10.60 1.18 -16.56
CA ALA A 204 -10.07 0.52 -17.74
C ALA A 204 -10.54 1.20 -19.04
N ASN A 205 -9.62 1.36 -19.99
CA ASN A 205 -9.95 1.88 -21.32
C ASN A 205 -10.17 0.72 -22.30
N PHE A 206 -11.43 0.45 -22.62
CA PHE A 206 -11.81 -0.61 -23.55
C PHE A 206 -12.03 -0.07 -24.97
N SER A 207 -11.61 -0.84 -25.97
CA SER A 207 -11.91 -0.56 -27.38
C SER A 207 -13.41 -0.67 -27.66
N GLY A 208 -13.86 -0.11 -28.79
CA GLY A 208 -15.26 -0.23 -29.21
C GLY A 208 -15.73 -1.68 -29.33
N ASP A 209 -14.88 -2.57 -29.85
CA ASP A 209 -15.20 -3.99 -30.01
C ASP A 209 -15.23 -4.73 -28.67
N GLN A 210 -14.32 -4.40 -27.74
CA GLN A 210 -14.36 -4.95 -26.38
C GLN A 210 -15.65 -4.55 -25.66
N LYS A 211 -16.10 -3.29 -25.80
CA LYS A 211 -17.36 -2.83 -25.21
C LYS A 211 -18.57 -3.56 -25.80
N LYS A 212 -18.58 -3.80 -27.12
CA LYS A 212 -19.62 -4.59 -27.78
C LYS A 212 -19.63 -6.03 -27.29
N HIS A 213 -18.46 -6.66 -27.15
CA HIS A 213 -18.33 -8.02 -26.63
C HIS A 213 -18.83 -8.14 -25.19
N ILE A 214 -18.45 -7.20 -24.30
CA ILE A 214 -18.97 -7.16 -22.92
C ILE A 214 -20.49 -7.03 -22.91
N LEU A 215 -21.05 -6.11 -23.71
CA LEU A 215 -22.50 -5.94 -23.84
C LEU A 215 -23.17 -7.21 -24.37
N GLU A 216 -22.58 -7.87 -25.35
CA GLU A 216 -23.07 -9.13 -25.91
C GLU A 216 -23.14 -10.22 -24.84
N ARG A 217 -22.08 -10.38 -24.02
CA ARG A 217 -22.06 -11.37 -22.92
C ARG A 217 -23.16 -11.10 -21.88
N VAL A 218 -23.35 -9.84 -21.48
CA VAL A 218 -24.44 -9.45 -20.56
C VAL A 218 -25.81 -9.69 -21.20
N THR A 219 -25.97 -9.36 -22.48
CA THR A 219 -27.22 -9.57 -23.23
C THR A 219 -27.56 -11.06 -23.36
N ALA A 220 -26.57 -11.90 -23.62
CA ALA A 220 -26.74 -13.35 -23.67
C ALA A 220 -27.14 -13.93 -22.31
N ALA A 221 -26.55 -13.41 -21.22
CA ALA A 221 -26.91 -13.79 -19.87
C ALA A 221 -28.36 -13.45 -19.54
N GLU A 222 -28.79 -12.21 -19.79
CA GLU A 222 -30.18 -11.77 -19.58
C GLU A 222 -31.16 -12.52 -20.48
N GLY A 223 -30.83 -12.67 -21.76
CA GLY A 223 -31.68 -13.31 -22.76
C GLY A 223 -32.02 -14.76 -22.42
N LEU A 224 -31.05 -15.52 -21.93
CA LEU A 224 -31.27 -16.88 -21.46
C LEU A 224 -32.21 -16.93 -20.24
N GLU A 225 -32.00 -16.06 -19.26
CA GLU A 225 -32.86 -16.02 -18.06
C GLU A 225 -34.30 -15.66 -18.40
N ARG A 226 -34.50 -14.65 -19.26
CA ARG A 226 -35.84 -14.24 -19.71
C ARG A 226 -36.52 -15.36 -20.48
N PHE A 227 -35.80 -16.05 -21.35
CA PHE A 227 -36.34 -17.22 -22.08
C PHE A 227 -36.77 -18.34 -21.13
N LEU A 228 -35.89 -18.74 -20.20
CA LEU A 228 -36.20 -19.78 -19.22
C LEU A 228 -37.37 -19.37 -18.32
N HIS A 229 -37.46 -18.09 -17.93
CA HIS A 229 -38.55 -17.56 -17.15
C HIS A 229 -39.90 -17.65 -17.88
N THR A 230 -39.94 -17.28 -19.16
CA THR A 230 -41.16 -17.32 -19.97
C THR A 230 -41.58 -18.73 -20.33
N LYS A 231 -40.65 -19.61 -20.72
CA LYS A 231 -40.97 -20.97 -21.18
C LYS A 231 -41.28 -21.94 -20.03
N TYR A 232 -40.53 -21.87 -18.94
CA TYR A 232 -40.62 -22.85 -17.83
C TYR A 232 -41.12 -22.19 -16.54
N VAL A 233 -42.33 -21.63 -16.61
CA VAL A 233 -42.98 -20.95 -15.48
C VAL A 233 -43.11 -21.90 -14.29
N GLY A 234 -42.74 -21.43 -13.10
CA GLY A 234 -42.84 -22.19 -11.85
C GLY A 234 -41.73 -23.22 -11.61
N GLN A 235 -40.86 -23.47 -12.57
CA GLN A 235 -39.70 -24.34 -12.35
C GLN A 235 -38.55 -23.59 -11.66
N LYS A 236 -37.93 -24.22 -10.66
CA LYS A 236 -36.73 -23.68 -9.99
C LYS A 236 -35.54 -23.68 -10.96
N ARG A 237 -34.97 -22.50 -11.19
CA ARG A 237 -33.80 -22.30 -12.08
C ARG A 237 -32.60 -21.60 -11.43
N PHE A 238 -32.76 -21.04 -10.23
CA PHE A 238 -31.74 -20.25 -9.53
C PHE A 238 -31.15 -19.13 -10.41
N SER A 239 -32.05 -18.26 -10.87
CA SER A 239 -31.79 -17.16 -11.81
C SER A 239 -30.56 -16.32 -11.45
N LEU A 240 -29.81 -15.91 -12.48
CA LEU A 240 -28.73 -14.93 -12.37
C LEU A 240 -29.23 -13.48 -12.50
N GLU A 241 -30.53 -13.23 -12.65
CA GLU A 241 -31.09 -11.88 -12.81
C GLU A 241 -30.59 -10.92 -11.71
N GLY A 242 -30.08 -9.77 -12.14
CA GLY A 242 -29.43 -8.75 -11.30
C GLY A 242 -27.92 -8.95 -11.10
N SER A 243 -27.35 -10.06 -11.56
CA SER A 243 -25.91 -10.39 -11.48
C SER A 243 -25.34 -10.82 -12.83
N GLU A 244 -25.90 -10.35 -13.95
CA GLU A 244 -25.53 -10.73 -15.32
C GLU A 244 -24.08 -10.35 -15.66
N SER A 245 -23.55 -9.33 -15.00
CA SER A 245 -22.14 -8.92 -15.09
C SER A 245 -21.17 -10.05 -14.71
N PHE A 246 -21.61 -11.05 -13.95
CA PHE A 246 -20.84 -12.25 -13.64
C PHE A 246 -20.44 -13.04 -14.89
N ILE A 247 -21.29 -13.13 -15.90
CA ILE A 247 -20.94 -13.84 -17.14
C ILE A 247 -19.86 -13.09 -17.91
N ALA A 248 -19.94 -11.76 -17.94
CA ALA A 248 -18.91 -10.92 -18.55
C ALA A 248 -17.58 -10.99 -17.77
N SER A 249 -17.61 -11.07 -16.43
CA SER A 249 -16.40 -11.20 -15.62
C SER A 249 -15.75 -12.58 -15.77
N MET A 250 -16.54 -13.65 -15.82
CA MET A 250 -16.04 -15.00 -16.11
C MET A 250 -15.41 -15.11 -17.50
N ASP A 251 -16.04 -14.53 -18.52
CA ASP A 251 -15.46 -14.47 -19.87
C ASP A 251 -14.12 -13.73 -19.84
N ALA A 252 -14.05 -12.54 -19.24
CA ALA A 252 -12.81 -11.77 -19.12
C ALA A 252 -11.70 -12.55 -18.39
N LEU A 253 -12.05 -13.29 -17.32
CA LEU A 253 -11.13 -14.14 -16.58
C LEU A 253 -10.56 -15.25 -17.46
N ILE A 254 -11.42 -15.99 -18.17
CA ILE A 254 -11.00 -17.11 -19.02
C ILE A 254 -10.11 -16.61 -20.17
N GLN A 255 -10.50 -15.51 -20.83
CA GLN A 255 -9.75 -14.92 -21.92
C GLN A 255 -8.37 -14.42 -21.48
N ASP A 256 -8.26 -13.82 -20.28
CA ASP A 256 -6.98 -13.36 -19.74
C ASP A 256 -6.11 -14.51 -19.20
N ALA A 257 -6.72 -15.51 -18.57
CA ALA A 257 -6.02 -16.72 -18.12
C ALA A 257 -5.39 -17.47 -19.31
N GLY A 258 -6.15 -17.66 -20.39
CA GLY A 258 -5.64 -18.26 -21.62
C GLY A 258 -4.51 -17.44 -22.25
N ARG A 259 -4.62 -16.10 -22.30
CA ARG A 259 -3.53 -15.21 -22.74
C ARG A 259 -2.26 -15.37 -21.90
N LYS A 260 -2.39 -15.67 -20.61
CA LYS A 260 -1.28 -15.92 -19.68
C LYS A 260 -0.74 -17.36 -19.73
N GLY A 261 -1.31 -18.22 -20.59
CA GLY A 261 -0.85 -19.58 -20.80
C GLY A 261 -1.47 -20.63 -19.87
N VAL A 262 -2.52 -20.29 -19.11
CA VAL A 262 -3.31 -21.28 -18.36
C VAL A 262 -3.91 -22.28 -19.34
N GLN A 263 -3.78 -23.56 -19.03
CA GLN A 263 -4.21 -24.68 -19.88
C GLN A 263 -5.56 -25.25 -19.44
N GLU A 264 -5.84 -25.23 -18.13
CA GLU A 264 -7.09 -25.73 -17.58
C GLU A 264 -7.64 -24.80 -16.50
N ILE A 265 -8.97 -24.65 -16.46
CA ILE A 265 -9.67 -23.92 -15.40
C ILE A 265 -10.72 -24.86 -14.80
N VAL A 266 -10.65 -25.05 -13.49
CA VAL A 266 -11.64 -25.86 -12.75
C VAL A 266 -12.53 -24.93 -11.94
N ILE A 267 -13.83 -25.01 -12.19
CA ILE A 267 -14.84 -24.13 -11.61
C ILE A 267 -15.63 -24.90 -10.55
N GLY A 268 -15.66 -24.38 -9.32
CA GLY A 268 -16.63 -24.74 -8.30
C GLY A 268 -17.63 -23.63 -8.11
N MET A 269 -18.93 -23.93 -8.13
CA MET A 269 -19.94 -22.89 -7.91
C MET A 269 -21.19 -23.42 -7.21
N ALA A 270 -21.86 -22.52 -6.50
CA ALA A 270 -23.21 -22.72 -5.99
C ALA A 270 -24.26 -22.80 -7.13
N HIS A 271 -25.55 -22.89 -6.76
CA HIS A 271 -26.65 -23.01 -7.72
C HIS A 271 -26.93 -21.73 -8.55
N ARG A 272 -26.60 -20.54 -8.01
CA ARG A 272 -26.99 -19.24 -8.61
C ARG A 272 -26.27 -19.03 -9.94
N GLY A 273 -27.05 -18.86 -11.01
CA GLY A 273 -26.54 -18.65 -12.37
C GLY A 273 -25.81 -19.83 -13.00
N ARG A 274 -25.89 -21.04 -12.41
CA ARG A 274 -25.18 -22.21 -12.94
C ARG A 274 -25.61 -22.59 -14.35
N LEU A 275 -26.90 -22.53 -14.65
CA LEU A 275 -27.42 -22.79 -16.00
C LEU A 275 -26.88 -21.78 -17.02
N ASN A 276 -26.69 -20.54 -16.57
CA ASN A 276 -26.14 -19.47 -17.36
C ASN A 276 -24.66 -19.71 -17.68
N VAL A 277 -23.87 -20.11 -16.68
CA VAL A 277 -22.47 -20.52 -16.85
C VAL A 277 -22.35 -21.72 -17.78
N LEU A 278 -23.20 -22.75 -17.63
CA LEU A 278 -23.19 -23.92 -18.50
C LEU A 278 -23.36 -23.55 -19.98
N VAL A 279 -24.32 -22.69 -20.30
CA VAL A 279 -24.61 -22.31 -21.69
C VAL A 279 -23.66 -21.24 -22.20
N ASN A 280 -23.56 -20.10 -21.50
CA ASN A 280 -22.88 -18.91 -21.99
C ASN A 280 -21.37 -18.88 -21.72
N THR A 281 -20.86 -19.76 -20.84
CA THR A 281 -19.42 -19.87 -20.53
C THR A 281 -18.85 -21.21 -21.02
N LEU A 282 -19.46 -22.35 -20.66
CA LEU A 282 -18.96 -23.66 -21.06
C LEU A 282 -19.48 -24.13 -22.43
N GLY A 283 -20.46 -23.45 -23.03
CA GLY A 283 -20.96 -23.81 -24.35
C GLY A 283 -21.80 -25.10 -24.38
N LYS A 284 -22.44 -25.47 -23.26
CA LYS A 284 -23.47 -26.52 -23.26
C LYS A 284 -24.56 -26.14 -24.26
N MET A 285 -24.91 -27.06 -25.15
CA MET A 285 -25.93 -26.80 -26.17
C MET A 285 -27.27 -26.47 -25.47
N PRO A 286 -27.91 -25.34 -25.81
CA PRO A 286 -29.22 -24.98 -25.24
C PRO A 286 -30.27 -26.07 -25.44
N ALA A 287 -30.21 -26.80 -26.56
CA ALA A 287 -31.11 -27.93 -26.84
C ALA A 287 -31.02 -29.03 -25.76
N ASP A 288 -29.81 -29.38 -25.33
CA ASP A 288 -29.59 -30.39 -24.28
C ASP A 288 -30.11 -29.89 -22.93
N LEU A 289 -29.86 -28.60 -22.62
CA LEU A 289 -30.43 -27.99 -21.42
C LEU A 289 -31.96 -28.02 -21.46
N PHE A 290 -32.58 -27.69 -22.59
CA PHE A 290 -34.03 -27.71 -22.72
C PHE A 290 -34.62 -29.12 -22.61
N ALA A 291 -33.93 -30.14 -23.14
CA ALA A 291 -34.32 -31.54 -22.97
C ALA A 291 -34.35 -31.96 -21.49
N GLU A 292 -33.46 -31.42 -20.65
CA GLU A 292 -33.48 -31.62 -19.18
C GLU A 292 -34.66 -30.92 -18.50
N PHE A 293 -35.14 -29.80 -19.05
CA PHE A 293 -36.36 -29.13 -18.56
C PHE A 293 -37.64 -29.85 -18.99
N ASP A 294 -37.63 -30.45 -20.19
CA ASP A 294 -38.75 -31.18 -20.77
C ASP A 294 -38.81 -32.65 -20.32
N HIS A 295 -37.86 -33.10 -19.49
CA HIS A 295 -37.71 -34.50 -19.04
C HIS A 295 -37.58 -35.52 -20.19
N THR A 296 -36.96 -35.09 -21.30
CA THR A 296 -36.72 -35.91 -22.49
C THR A 296 -35.25 -36.28 -22.68
N ALA A 297 -34.36 -35.76 -21.83
CA ALA A 297 -32.96 -36.12 -21.80
C ALA A 297 -32.78 -37.62 -21.46
N LYS A 298 -31.76 -38.25 -22.06
CA LYS A 298 -31.39 -39.62 -21.71
C LYS A 298 -30.73 -39.62 -20.33
N GLU A 299 -31.34 -40.31 -19.37
CA GLU A 299 -30.73 -40.58 -18.08
C GLU A 299 -29.96 -41.90 -18.15
N ASP A 300 -28.63 -41.82 -18.33
CA ASP A 300 -27.78 -43.00 -18.40
C ASP A 300 -27.51 -43.63 -17.01
N LEU A 301 -27.81 -42.91 -15.92
CA LEU A 301 -27.57 -43.34 -14.55
C LEU A 301 -28.89 -43.54 -13.77
N PRO A 302 -29.08 -44.66 -13.04
CA PRO A 302 -30.35 -45.01 -12.38
C PRO A 302 -30.82 -44.04 -11.29
N ALA A 303 -29.90 -43.28 -10.67
CA ALA A 303 -30.21 -42.40 -9.55
C ALA A 303 -30.37 -40.92 -9.95
N GLY A 304 -29.77 -40.52 -11.08
CA GLY A 304 -29.72 -39.12 -11.54
C GLY A 304 -29.21 -38.11 -10.50
N ASP A 305 -29.18 -36.84 -10.88
CA ASP A 305 -29.17 -35.69 -9.96
C ASP A 305 -29.81 -34.50 -10.70
N VAL A 306 -30.27 -33.50 -9.96
CA VAL A 306 -30.92 -32.32 -10.55
C VAL A 306 -29.99 -31.56 -11.49
N LYS A 307 -30.56 -30.99 -12.57
CA LYS A 307 -29.83 -30.29 -13.65
C LYS A 307 -28.80 -29.25 -13.21
N TYR A 308 -28.99 -28.64 -12.05
CA TYR A 308 -28.08 -27.64 -11.47
C TYR A 308 -27.03 -28.22 -10.49
N HIS A 309 -26.85 -29.54 -10.44
CA HIS A 309 -25.71 -30.21 -9.78
C HIS A 309 -24.75 -30.88 -10.78
N GLN A 310 -25.19 -31.05 -12.03
CA GLN A 310 -24.41 -31.71 -13.07
C GLN A 310 -23.15 -30.90 -13.40
N GLY A 311 -22.01 -31.57 -13.47
CA GLY A 311 -20.77 -31.04 -13.99
C GLY A 311 -20.78 -30.97 -15.52
N PHE A 312 -19.80 -30.29 -16.09
CA PHE A 312 -19.63 -30.20 -17.54
C PHE A 312 -18.18 -29.90 -17.88
N SER A 313 -17.73 -30.29 -19.07
CA SER A 313 -16.37 -29.98 -19.51
C SER A 313 -16.36 -29.66 -20.99
N SER A 314 -15.56 -28.67 -21.37
CA SER A 314 -15.43 -28.21 -22.75
C SER A 314 -14.14 -27.43 -22.93
N ASP A 315 -13.67 -27.34 -24.18
CA ASP A 315 -12.55 -26.48 -24.53
C ASP A 315 -13.08 -25.15 -25.07
N VAL A 316 -12.57 -24.04 -24.54
CA VAL A 316 -12.93 -22.69 -24.98
C VAL A 316 -11.73 -22.02 -25.63
N THR A 317 -11.94 -21.46 -26.82
CA THR A 317 -10.89 -20.75 -27.56
C THR A 317 -10.58 -19.42 -26.88
N THR A 318 -9.29 -19.18 -26.62
CA THR A 318 -8.77 -17.90 -26.12
C THR A 318 -7.63 -17.40 -27.02
N PRO A 319 -7.22 -16.12 -26.92
CA PRO A 319 -6.08 -15.59 -27.66
C PRO A 319 -4.76 -16.36 -27.49
N GLY A 320 -4.56 -17.02 -26.35
CA GLY A 320 -3.36 -17.81 -26.07
C GLY A 320 -3.45 -19.28 -26.49
N GLY A 321 -4.59 -19.71 -27.04
CA GLY A 321 -4.90 -21.10 -27.36
C GLY A 321 -6.17 -21.60 -26.67
N PRO A 322 -6.60 -22.84 -26.95
CA PRO A 322 -7.73 -23.43 -26.25
C PRO A 322 -7.41 -23.65 -24.77
N VAL A 323 -8.38 -23.35 -23.90
CA VAL A 323 -8.32 -23.62 -22.46
C VAL A 323 -9.41 -24.63 -22.11
N HIS A 324 -9.03 -25.70 -21.42
CA HIS A 324 -9.98 -26.71 -20.97
C HIS A 324 -10.73 -26.23 -19.72
N LEU A 325 -12.05 -26.10 -19.81
CA LEU A 325 -12.91 -25.75 -18.69
C LEU A 325 -13.54 -27.00 -18.10
N SER A 326 -13.57 -27.09 -16.77
CA SER A 326 -14.23 -28.16 -16.03
C SER A 326 -15.09 -27.58 -14.92
N LEU A 327 -16.40 -27.69 -15.03
CA LEU A 327 -17.34 -27.38 -13.96
C LEU A 327 -17.53 -28.63 -13.07
N ALA A 328 -17.18 -28.51 -11.79
CA ALA A 328 -17.30 -29.60 -10.83
C ALA A 328 -18.78 -29.93 -10.53
N PHE A 329 -19.06 -31.22 -10.31
CA PHE A 329 -20.30 -31.65 -9.69
C PHE A 329 -20.35 -31.14 -8.24
N ASN A 330 -21.54 -30.79 -7.76
CA ASN A 330 -21.72 -30.38 -6.37
C ASN A 330 -23.10 -30.80 -5.84
N PRO A 331 -23.21 -31.22 -4.57
CA PRO A 331 -24.49 -31.40 -3.93
C PRO A 331 -25.14 -30.05 -3.59
N SER A 332 -26.35 -30.08 -3.02
CA SER A 332 -27.01 -28.86 -2.50
C SER A 332 -26.32 -28.24 -1.27
N HIS A 333 -25.41 -28.95 -0.62
CA HIS A 333 -24.61 -28.41 0.49
C HIS A 333 -23.65 -27.35 -0.07
N LEU A 334 -23.93 -26.08 0.22
CA LEU A 334 -23.12 -24.97 -0.28
C LEU A 334 -21.69 -25.03 0.26
N GLU A 335 -20.75 -24.45 -0.48
CA GLU A 335 -19.31 -24.34 -0.15
C GLU A 335 -18.51 -25.65 -0.06
N ILE A 336 -19.15 -26.82 0.12
CA ILE A 336 -18.42 -28.10 0.26
C ILE A 336 -17.67 -28.52 -1.01
N VAL A 337 -18.04 -27.95 -2.15
CA VAL A 337 -17.34 -28.16 -3.43
C VAL A 337 -15.96 -27.49 -3.47
N ASN A 338 -15.71 -26.48 -2.63
CA ASN A 338 -14.47 -25.71 -2.63
C ASN A 338 -13.22 -26.61 -2.43
N PRO A 339 -13.10 -27.41 -1.34
CA PRO A 339 -11.94 -28.28 -1.16
C PRO A 339 -11.87 -29.40 -2.22
N VAL A 340 -13.01 -29.81 -2.77
CA VAL A 340 -13.05 -30.83 -3.84
C VAL A 340 -12.41 -30.29 -5.13
N VAL A 341 -12.68 -29.03 -5.48
CA VAL A 341 -12.07 -28.35 -6.62
C VAL A 341 -10.58 -28.14 -6.39
N GLU A 342 -10.17 -27.69 -5.21
CA GLU A 342 -8.74 -27.56 -4.89
C GLU A 342 -8.00 -28.90 -5.01
N GLY A 343 -8.58 -30.00 -4.51
CA GLY A 343 -8.02 -31.33 -4.70
C GLY A 343 -7.94 -31.77 -6.17
N SER A 344 -8.97 -31.47 -6.96
CA SER A 344 -9.00 -31.73 -8.41
C SER A 344 -7.92 -30.95 -9.15
N VAL A 345 -7.76 -29.66 -8.83
CA VAL A 345 -6.70 -28.81 -9.40
C VAL A 345 -5.33 -29.31 -9.00
N ARG A 346 -5.11 -29.65 -7.73
CA ARG A 346 -3.85 -30.19 -7.25
C ARG A 346 -3.46 -31.47 -8.00
N ALA A 347 -4.40 -32.39 -8.19
CA ALA A 347 -4.16 -33.60 -8.97
C ALA A 347 -3.78 -33.30 -10.43
N ARG A 348 -4.39 -32.28 -11.05
CA ARG A 348 -4.07 -31.85 -12.42
C ARG A 348 -2.71 -31.17 -12.51
N MET A 349 -2.33 -30.38 -11.50
CA MET A 349 -0.99 -29.79 -11.38
C MET A 349 0.08 -30.89 -11.30
N ASP A 350 -0.12 -31.91 -10.45
CA ASP A 350 0.80 -33.04 -10.32
C ASP A 350 0.93 -33.80 -11.65
N ARG A 351 -0.19 -34.06 -12.34
CA ARG A 351 -0.22 -34.70 -13.66
C ARG A 351 0.55 -33.89 -14.72
N ARG A 352 0.52 -32.56 -14.63
CA ARG A 352 1.18 -31.64 -15.57
C ARG A 352 2.61 -31.29 -15.17
N ALA A 353 3.11 -31.83 -14.07
CA ALA A 353 4.38 -31.43 -13.47
C ALA A 353 4.48 -29.90 -13.28
N ASP A 354 3.39 -29.30 -12.77
CA ASP A 354 3.25 -27.85 -12.53
C ASP A 354 3.29 -27.54 -11.02
N PRO A 355 4.47 -27.54 -10.39
CA PRO A 355 4.59 -27.34 -8.94
C PRO A 355 4.24 -25.92 -8.47
N LYS A 356 4.08 -24.97 -9.39
CA LYS A 356 3.79 -23.55 -9.09
C LYS A 356 2.34 -23.14 -9.38
N GLY A 357 1.52 -24.02 -9.98
CA GLY A 357 0.14 -23.72 -10.32
C GLY A 357 0.01 -22.65 -11.42
N LEU A 358 0.90 -22.68 -12.41
CA LEU A 358 0.89 -21.70 -13.51
C LEU A 358 -0.02 -22.11 -14.68
N GLN A 359 -0.38 -23.40 -14.78
CA GLN A 359 -1.13 -23.96 -15.90
C GLN A 359 -2.56 -24.36 -15.53
N VAL A 360 -2.89 -24.54 -14.25
CA VAL A 360 -4.22 -24.96 -13.80
C VAL A 360 -4.76 -23.93 -12.81
N LEU A 361 -5.89 -23.30 -13.14
CA LEU A 361 -6.48 -22.24 -12.33
C LEU A 361 -7.77 -22.72 -11.66
N PRO A 362 -7.84 -22.76 -10.32
CA PRO A 362 -9.11 -22.90 -9.60
C PRO A 362 -9.89 -21.58 -9.63
N VAL A 363 -11.19 -21.67 -9.92
CA VAL A 363 -12.15 -20.57 -9.81
C VAL A 363 -13.31 -21.04 -8.94
N LEU A 364 -13.53 -20.35 -7.82
CA LEU A 364 -14.60 -20.67 -6.87
C LEU A 364 -15.62 -19.55 -6.80
N VAL A 365 -16.89 -19.90 -6.95
CA VAL A 365 -18.01 -18.96 -7.01
C VAL A 365 -18.96 -19.23 -5.85
N HIS A 366 -19.15 -18.20 -5.03
CA HIS A 366 -19.80 -18.28 -3.73
C HIS A 366 -21.07 -17.43 -3.71
N GLY A 367 -21.99 -17.76 -2.80
CA GLY A 367 -23.02 -16.80 -2.37
C GLY A 367 -22.55 -16.06 -1.13
N ASP A 368 -22.84 -14.76 -1.05
CA ASP A 368 -22.48 -13.88 0.08
C ASP A 368 -22.70 -14.49 1.48
N ALA A 369 -23.91 -14.97 1.77
CA ALA A 369 -24.26 -15.51 3.09
C ALA A 369 -23.57 -16.86 3.37
N ALA A 370 -23.39 -17.70 2.35
CA ALA A 370 -22.75 -19.00 2.49
C ALA A 370 -21.24 -18.84 2.71
N PHE A 371 -20.62 -17.91 1.97
CA PHE A 371 -19.21 -17.58 2.11
C PHE A 371 -18.86 -17.15 3.55
N ALA A 372 -19.71 -16.31 4.16
CA ALA A 372 -19.52 -15.85 5.53
C ALA A 372 -19.88 -16.91 6.59
N GLY A 373 -20.86 -17.79 6.31
CA GLY A 373 -21.45 -18.68 7.31
C GLY A 373 -20.90 -20.10 7.36
N GLN A 374 -20.29 -20.61 6.28
CA GLN A 374 -19.83 -22.01 6.22
C GLN A 374 -18.35 -22.13 6.59
N GLY A 375 -18.05 -22.88 7.66
CA GLY A 375 -16.68 -23.07 8.17
C GLY A 375 -15.71 -23.69 7.14
N VAL A 376 -16.22 -24.50 6.21
CA VAL A 376 -15.41 -25.12 5.15
C VAL A 376 -14.70 -24.11 4.25
N VAL A 377 -15.23 -22.89 4.12
CA VAL A 377 -14.57 -21.79 3.40
C VAL A 377 -13.26 -21.42 4.08
N MET A 378 -13.29 -21.20 5.41
CA MET A 378 -12.10 -20.86 6.19
C MET A 378 -11.12 -22.02 6.27
N GLU A 379 -11.62 -23.26 6.39
CA GLU A 379 -10.78 -24.46 6.33
C GLU A 379 -10.04 -24.53 4.98
N THR A 380 -10.72 -24.28 3.86
CA THR A 380 -10.12 -24.31 2.52
C THR A 380 -9.11 -23.17 2.34
N LEU A 381 -9.43 -21.95 2.76
CA LEU A 381 -8.51 -20.80 2.70
C LEU A 381 -7.24 -21.05 3.55
N ALA A 382 -7.36 -21.70 4.70
CA ALA A 382 -6.21 -22.07 5.54
C ALA A 382 -5.24 -23.04 4.84
N LEU A 383 -5.71 -23.80 3.84
CA LEU A 383 -4.89 -24.72 3.05
C LEU A 383 -4.12 -24.05 1.91
N ALA A 384 -4.48 -22.82 1.52
CA ALA A 384 -4.01 -22.15 0.30
C ALA A 384 -2.48 -22.05 0.17
N GLU A 385 -1.76 -21.84 1.28
CA GLU A 385 -0.29 -21.74 1.31
C GLU A 385 0.41 -22.97 1.91
N THR A 386 -0.32 -24.07 2.12
CA THR A 386 0.26 -25.30 2.68
C THR A 386 0.88 -26.18 1.60
N ARG A 387 2.07 -26.75 1.85
CA ARG A 387 2.83 -27.54 0.86
C ARG A 387 2.03 -28.65 0.15
N GLY A 388 1.13 -29.31 0.89
CA GLY A 388 0.39 -30.48 0.41
C GLY A 388 -0.87 -30.14 -0.39
N TYR A 389 -1.38 -28.91 -0.24
CA TYR A 389 -2.70 -28.53 -0.76
C TYR A 389 -2.69 -27.26 -1.60
N SER A 390 -1.62 -26.45 -1.55
CA SER A 390 -1.51 -25.23 -2.34
C SER A 390 -1.65 -25.51 -3.84
N THR A 391 -2.40 -24.65 -4.50
CA THR A 391 -2.69 -24.64 -5.94
C THR A 391 -2.11 -23.43 -6.68
N GLY A 392 -1.24 -22.64 -6.01
CA GLY A 392 -0.68 -21.40 -6.56
C GLY A 392 -1.60 -20.18 -6.43
N GLY A 393 -2.80 -20.38 -5.87
CA GLY A 393 -3.80 -19.34 -5.60
C GLY A 393 -5.09 -19.57 -6.36
N THR A 394 -6.20 -19.15 -5.76
CA THR A 394 -7.56 -19.36 -6.27
C THR A 394 -8.23 -18.03 -6.54
N VAL A 395 -8.97 -17.92 -7.65
CA VAL A 395 -9.83 -16.75 -7.88
C VAL A 395 -11.19 -17.03 -7.27
N HIS A 396 -11.54 -16.25 -6.26
CA HIS A 396 -12.84 -16.30 -5.60
C HIS A 396 -13.75 -15.20 -6.14
N ILE A 397 -14.97 -15.55 -6.52
CA ILE A 397 -16.02 -14.62 -6.95
C ILE A 397 -17.21 -14.81 -6.02
N VAL A 398 -17.60 -13.76 -5.31
CA VAL A 398 -18.78 -13.79 -4.43
C VAL A 398 -19.90 -13.03 -5.15
N ILE A 399 -21.03 -13.70 -5.36
CA ILE A 399 -22.24 -13.14 -5.99
C ILE A 399 -23.22 -12.69 -4.91
#